data_AF-A0A8C5E7I0-F1
#
_entry.id   AF-A0A8C5E7I0-F1
#
_cell.length_a   1.000
_cell.length_b   1.000
_cell.length_c   1.000
_cell.angle_alpha   90.00
_cell.angle_beta   90.00
_cell.angle_gamma   90.00
#
_symmetry.space_group_name_H-M   'P 1'
#
loop_
_entity.id
_entity.type
_entity.pdbx_description
1 polymer ?
#
loop_
_entity_poly.entity_id
_entity_poly.type
_entity_poly.pdbx_seq_one_letter_code
_entity_poly.pdbx_strand_id
1 'polypeptide(L)'
;MNGSVASSERVVDIKLRRGPAGLGFNIVGGLDQQYVENDSGIYVSKIKGDGAAGLDGQLQEGDKILAINGVVLENRTHKDAVELFRAAGENVELRVSKKLLHHMNGSTDSQADHPSTLSYQEVLLLLAGAVVIFAFIYRGSSRRSHF
;
A
#
# COMPACT_ATOMS: atom_id res chain seq x y z
N MET A 1 9.97 17.67 23.16
CA MET A 1 8.79 18.18 22.42
C MET A 1 8.64 17.31 21.20
N ASN A 2 7.68 16.38 21.23
CA ASN A 2 7.49 15.39 20.17
C ASN A 2 6.84 16.07 18.97
N GLY A 3 7.59 16.20 17.87
CA GLY A 3 7.02 16.59 16.59
C GLY A 3 6.12 15.47 16.09
N SER A 4 4.81 15.61 16.30
CA SER A 4 3.81 14.83 15.59
C SER A 4 4.05 15.05 14.11
N VAL A 5 4.56 14.04 13.40
CA VAL A 5 4.67 14.08 11.95
C VAL A 5 3.23 14.13 11.43
N ALA A 6 2.77 15.33 11.08
CA ALA A 6 1.50 15.49 10.41
C ALA A 6 1.64 14.79 9.05
N SER A 7 1.04 13.61 8.90
CA SER A 7 0.88 12.99 7.61
C SER A 7 0.06 13.96 6.75
N SER A 8 0.72 14.70 5.86
CA SER A 8 0.00 15.57 4.93
C SER A 8 -0.75 14.67 3.94
N GLU A 9 -2.07 14.83 3.89
CA GLU A 9 -2.92 14.14 2.92
C GLU A 9 -3.14 15.06 1.72
N ARG A 10 -3.00 14.54 0.50
CA ARG A 10 -3.31 15.26 -0.73
C ARG A 10 -4.53 14.63 -1.38
N VAL A 11 -5.55 15.43 -1.63
CA VAL A 11 -6.71 15.02 -2.43
C VAL A 11 -6.44 15.32 -3.91
N VAL A 12 -6.71 14.33 -4.77
CA VAL A 12 -6.60 14.44 -6.23
C VAL A 12 -7.84 13.85 -6.89
N ASP A 13 -8.17 14.35 -8.07
CA ASP A 13 -9.22 13.79 -8.93
C ASP A 13 -8.54 13.01 -10.08
N ILE A 14 -8.92 11.74 -10.25
CA ILE A 14 -8.36 10.81 -11.24
C ILE A 14 -9.48 10.38 -12.18
N LYS A 15 -9.25 10.48 -13.49
CA LYS A 15 -10.20 10.05 -14.52
C LYS A 15 -9.69 8.78 -15.17
N LEU A 16 -10.47 7.71 -15.06
CA LEU A 16 -10.18 6.42 -15.67
C LEU A 16 -11.25 6.09 -16.72
N ARG A 17 -10.80 5.54 -17.84
CA ARG A 17 -11.70 4.87 -18.79
C ARG A 17 -11.66 3.38 -18.52
N ARG A 18 -12.83 2.77 -18.35
CA ARG A 18 -13.00 1.34 -18.10
C ARG A 18 -12.39 0.54 -19.25
N GLY A 19 -11.52 -0.41 -18.91
CA GLY A 19 -10.96 -1.37 -19.86
C GLY A 19 -11.81 -2.64 -19.96
N PRO A 20 -11.42 -3.59 -20.81
CA PRO A 20 -12.11 -4.87 -20.98
C PRO A 20 -12.24 -5.68 -19.68
N ALA A 21 -11.27 -5.56 -18.78
CA ALA A 21 -11.26 -6.21 -17.47
C ALA A 21 -11.76 -5.30 -16.33
N GLY A 22 -12.44 -4.19 -16.65
CA GLY A 22 -12.92 -3.21 -15.68
C GLY A 22 -11.90 -2.10 -15.36
N LEU A 23 -11.90 -1.64 -14.12
CA LEU A 23 -11.07 -0.50 -13.68
C LEU A 23 -9.64 -0.90 -13.26
N GLY A 24 -9.39 -2.20 -13.02
CA GLY A 24 -8.02 -2.69 -12.79
C GLY A 24 -7.48 -2.49 -11.38
N PHE A 25 -8.33 -2.42 -10.36
CA PHE A 25 -7.92 -2.40 -8.95
C PHE A 25 -8.94 -3.13 -8.06
N ASN A 26 -8.49 -3.52 -6.87
CA ASN A 26 -9.33 -4.09 -5.82
C ASN A 26 -9.55 -3.07 -4.70
N ILE A 27 -10.68 -3.18 -4.01
CA ILE A 27 -11.00 -2.38 -2.83
C ILE A 27 -11.14 -3.23 -1.57
N VAL A 28 -10.89 -2.60 -0.42
CA VAL A 28 -11.19 -3.09 0.93
C VAL A 28 -11.78 -1.93 1.75
N GLY A 29 -12.23 -2.20 2.97
CA GLY A 29 -12.85 -1.19 3.81
C GLY A 29 -14.37 -1.13 3.61
N GLY A 30 -14.97 -0.10 4.19
CA GLY A 30 -16.42 0.08 4.29
C GLY A 30 -16.89 0.05 5.73
N LEU A 31 -18.08 0.59 5.96
CA LEU A 31 -18.71 0.71 7.28
C LEU A 31 -18.82 -0.63 8.03
N ASP A 32 -19.11 -1.70 7.29
CA ASP A 32 -19.29 -3.07 7.79
C ASP A 32 -17.99 -3.91 7.78
N GLN A 33 -16.93 -3.40 7.16
CA GLN A 33 -15.65 -4.10 6.97
C GLN A 33 -14.48 -3.14 7.14
N GLN A 34 -14.35 -2.53 8.32
CA GLN A 34 -13.30 -1.55 8.59
C GLN A 34 -11.91 -2.13 8.32
N TYR A 35 -11.17 -1.47 7.42
CA TYR A 35 -9.79 -1.81 7.08
C TYR A 35 -8.78 -1.06 7.95
N VAL A 36 -9.13 0.18 8.34
CA VAL A 36 -8.38 1.02 9.26
C VAL A 36 -9.25 1.21 10.51
N GLU A 37 -8.62 1.11 11.69
CA GLU A 37 -9.33 1.19 12.97
C GLU A 37 -10.08 2.53 13.08
N ASN A 38 -11.38 2.47 13.41
CA ASN A 38 -12.27 3.62 13.51
C ASN A 38 -12.43 4.43 12.20
N ASP A 39 -12.19 3.82 11.04
CA ASP A 39 -12.41 4.45 9.73
C ASP A 39 -13.26 3.55 8.82
N SER A 40 -14.37 4.08 8.35
CA SER A 40 -15.33 3.43 7.44
C SER A 40 -15.00 3.63 5.95
N GLY A 41 -13.80 4.14 5.64
CA GLY A 41 -13.35 4.45 4.29
C GLY A 41 -13.18 3.25 3.36
N ILE A 42 -13.19 3.54 2.05
CA ILE A 42 -12.87 2.59 0.98
C ILE A 42 -11.44 2.80 0.52
N TYR A 43 -10.66 1.72 0.47
CA TYR A 43 -9.23 1.74 0.21
C TYR A 43 -8.85 0.85 -0.96
N VAL A 44 -7.84 1.27 -1.73
CA VAL A 44 -7.25 0.44 -2.78
C VAL A 44 -6.33 -0.60 -2.14
N SER A 45 -6.64 -1.88 -2.31
CA SER A 45 -5.81 -2.98 -1.76
C SER A 45 -4.84 -3.56 -2.76
N LYS A 46 -5.15 -3.48 -4.06
CA LYS A 46 -4.31 -4.02 -5.12
C LYS A 46 -4.53 -3.29 -6.44
N ILE A 47 -3.46 -3.08 -7.20
CA ILE A 47 -3.56 -2.58 -8.58
C ILE A 47 -3.10 -3.65 -9.56
N LYS A 48 -3.88 -3.82 -10.63
CA LYS A 48 -3.55 -4.72 -11.73
C LYS A 48 -2.73 -3.94 -12.76
N GLY A 49 -1.46 -4.31 -12.95
CA GLY A 49 -0.54 -3.56 -13.82
C GLY A 49 -0.98 -3.45 -15.29
N ASP A 50 -1.70 -4.43 -15.81
CA ASP A 50 -2.29 -4.44 -17.16
C ASP A 50 -3.75 -3.93 -17.19
N GLY A 51 -4.28 -3.46 -16.05
CA GLY A 51 -5.62 -2.89 -15.93
C GLY A 51 -5.63 -1.38 -16.14
N ALA A 52 -6.83 -0.79 -16.29
CA ALA A 52 -6.98 0.64 -16.58
C ALA A 52 -6.26 1.54 -15.56
N ALA A 53 -6.43 1.29 -14.26
CA ALA A 53 -5.72 2.03 -13.21
C ALA A 53 -4.20 1.80 -13.21
N GLY A 54 -3.75 0.58 -13.52
CA GLY A 54 -2.31 0.27 -13.59
C GLY A 54 -1.61 0.94 -14.77
N LEU A 55 -2.27 0.98 -15.93
CA LEU A 55 -1.77 1.67 -17.13
C LEU A 55 -1.80 3.19 -16.98
N ASP A 56 -2.79 3.74 -16.28
CA ASP A 56 -2.85 5.16 -15.95
C ASP A 56 -1.79 5.57 -14.91
N GLY A 57 -1.51 4.70 -13.93
CA GLY A 57 -0.39 4.83 -13.00
C GLY A 57 -0.57 5.89 -11.90
N GLN A 58 -1.68 6.64 -11.89
CA GLN A 58 -1.91 7.68 -10.87
C GLN A 58 -2.45 7.10 -9.56
N LEU A 59 -3.24 6.03 -9.60
CA LEU A 59 -3.76 5.34 -8.42
C LEU A 59 -2.68 4.44 -7.81
N GLN A 60 -2.63 4.33 -6.48
CA GLN A 60 -1.66 3.50 -5.75
C GLN A 60 -2.35 2.64 -4.67
N GLU A 61 -1.71 1.55 -4.28
CA GLU A 61 -2.17 0.73 -3.15
C GLU A 61 -2.09 1.54 -1.84
N GLY A 62 -3.11 1.41 -1.00
CA GLY A 62 -3.25 2.21 0.22
C GLY A 62 -3.95 3.56 0.04
N ASP A 63 -4.22 3.99 -1.20
CA ASP A 63 -5.01 5.18 -1.47
C ASP A 63 -6.44 5.04 -0.92
N LYS A 64 -6.97 6.12 -0.34
CA LYS A 64 -8.37 6.19 0.12
C LYS A 64 -9.23 6.79 -0.97
N ILE A 65 -10.27 6.09 -1.42
CA ILE A 65 -11.22 6.62 -2.39
C ILE A 65 -12.35 7.31 -1.64
N LEU A 66 -12.44 8.62 -1.82
CA LEU A 66 -13.42 9.48 -1.17
C LEU A 66 -14.75 9.52 -1.93
N ALA A 67 -14.71 9.52 -3.26
CA ALA A 67 -15.90 9.56 -4.11
C ALA A 67 -15.68 8.91 -5.47
N ILE A 68 -16.78 8.47 -6.08
CA ILE A 68 -16.86 7.97 -7.46
C ILE A 68 -17.97 8.71 -8.21
N ASN A 69 -17.64 9.34 -9.35
CA ASN A 69 -18.57 10.13 -10.17
C ASN A 69 -19.38 11.14 -9.34
N GLY A 70 -18.72 11.79 -8.37
CA GLY A 70 -19.35 12.75 -7.45
C GLY A 70 -20.12 12.13 -6.27
N VAL A 71 -20.29 10.81 -6.22
CA VAL A 71 -20.94 10.10 -5.10
C VAL A 71 -19.92 9.77 -4.03
N VAL A 72 -20.08 10.36 -2.84
CA VAL A 72 -19.23 10.12 -1.66
C VAL A 72 -19.35 8.68 -1.18
N LEU A 73 -18.21 8.07 -0.83
CA LEU A 73 -18.08 6.69 -0.35
C LEU A 73 -17.94 6.56 1.16
N GLU A 74 -17.73 7.66 1.88
CA GLU A 74 -17.65 7.66 3.34
C GLU A 74 -18.93 7.09 3.98
N ASN A 75 -18.78 6.27 5.02
CA ASN A 75 -19.86 5.61 5.75
C ASN A 75 -20.77 4.71 4.88
N ARG A 76 -20.31 4.27 3.71
CA ARG A 76 -21.00 3.25 2.92
C ARG A 76 -20.52 1.85 3.26
N THR A 77 -21.39 0.85 3.09
CA THR A 77 -20.96 -0.54 3.21
C THR A 77 -20.01 -0.91 2.07
N HIS A 78 -19.20 -1.93 2.28
CA HIS A 78 -18.33 -2.48 1.24
C HIS A 78 -19.14 -2.86 -0.01
N LYS A 79 -20.30 -3.50 0.21
CA LYS A 79 -21.20 -3.92 -0.87
C LYS A 79 -21.71 -2.72 -1.69
N ASP A 80 -22.18 -1.65 -1.04
CA ASP A 80 -22.66 -0.45 -1.73
C ASP A 80 -21.55 0.19 -2.57
N ALA A 81 -20.32 0.26 -2.04
CA ALA A 81 -19.17 0.76 -2.78
C ALA A 81 -18.91 -0.08 -4.04
N VAL A 82 -18.89 -1.41 -3.92
CA VAL A 82 -18.74 -2.33 -5.06
C VAL A 82 -19.83 -2.11 -6.11
N GLU A 83 -21.08 -1.92 -5.70
CA GLU A 83 -22.20 -1.66 -6.61
C GLU A 83 -22.00 -0.33 -7.35
N LEU A 84 -21.54 0.73 -6.68
CA LEU A 84 -21.20 2.00 -7.33
C LEU A 84 -20.07 1.85 -8.34
N PHE A 85 -18.98 1.12 -8.03
CA PHE A 85 -17.91 0.85 -8.99
C PHE A 85 -18.35 0.01 -10.19
N ARG A 86 -19.31 -0.90 -10.00
CA ARG A 86 -19.88 -1.72 -11.10
C ARG A 86 -20.82 -0.92 -11.98
N ALA A 87 -21.64 -0.05 -11.38
CA ALA A 87 -22.60 0.80 -12.08
C ALA A 87 -21.96 2.03 -12.73
N ALA A 88 -20.77 2.43 -12.30
CA ALA A 88 -20.02 3.50 -12.95
C ALA A 88 -19.72 3.09 -14.40
N GLY A 89 -20.17 3.89 -15.37
CA GLY A 89 -20.10 3.57 -16.80
C GLY A 89 -18.67 3.46 -17.37
N GLU A 90 -18.51 3.83 -18.64
CA GLU A 90 -17.18 3.77 -19.28
C GLU A 90 -16.20 4.79 -18.69
N ASN A 91 -16.64 6.00 -18.39
CA ASN A 91 -15.80 7.05 -17.84
C ASN A 91 -16.08 7.19 -16.35
N VAL A 92 -15.02 7.08 -15.54
CA VAL A 92 -15.10 7.09 -14.08
C VAL A 92 -14.18 8.17 -13.54
N GLU A 93 -14.73 9.05 -12.70
CA GLU A 93 -13.99 10.06 -11.97
C GLU A 93 -13.89 9.64 -10.49
N LEU A 94 -12.67 9.51 -10.00
CA LEU A 94 -12.38 9.15 -8.62
C LEU A 94 -11.81 10.35 -7.89
N ARG A 95 -12.38 10.68 -6.73
CA ARG A 95 -11.72 11.59 -5.78
C ARG A 95 -10.95 10.74 -4.79
N VAL A 96 -9.64 10.94 -4.74
CA VAL A 96 -8.71 10.07 -3.99
C VAL A 96 -7.91 10.90 -3.01
N SER A 97 -7.83 10.42 -1.78
CA SER A 97 -6.93 10.93 -0.75
C SER A 97 -5.67 10.08 -0.71
N LYS A 98 -4.54 10.72 -1.02
CA LYS A 98 -3.21 10.11 -1.03
C LYS A 98 -2.48 10.56 0.22
N LYS A 99 -2.01 9.61 1.03
CA LYS A 99 -1.03 9.93 2.08
C LYS A 99 0.26 10.36 1.39
N LEU A 100 0.71 11.59 1.65
CA LEU A 100 2.07 11.97 1.30
C LEU A 100 2.99 11.24 2.28
N LEU A 101 3.37 10.02 1.93
CA LEU A 101 4.63 9.50 2.39
C LEU A 101 5.67 10.46 1.81
N HIS A 102 6.46 11.14 2.66
CA HIS A 102 7.67 11.82 2.23
C HIS A 102 8.62 10.75 1.66
N HIS A 103 8.39 10.34 0.42
CA HIS A 103 9.38 9.69 -0.42
C HIS A 103 10.37 10.79 -0.78
N MET A 104 11.32 11.08 0.12
CA MET A 104 12.57 11.69 -0.29
C MET A 104 13.31 10.65 -1.13
N ASN A 105 12.98 10.61 -2.42
CA ASN A 105 13.80 9.92 -3.40
C ASN A 105 14.94 10.88 -3.74
N GLY A 106 16.08 10.71 -3.09
CA GLY A 106 17.29 11.44 -3.42
C GLY A 106 17.74 11.07 -4.83
N SER A 107 17.42 11.90 -5.80
CA SER A 107 18.19 11.99 -7.03
C SER A 107 19.52 12.66 -6.68
N THR A 108 20.62 11.93 -6.84
CA THR A 108 21.91 12.50 -7.24
C THR A 108 22.74 11.37 -7.81
N ASP A 109 22.74 11.31 -9.15
CA ASP A 109 23.86 10.75 -9.88
C ASP A 109 25.15 11.46 -9.41
N SER A 110 26.22 10.68 -9.27
CA SER A 110 27.62 11.10 -9.16
C SER A 110 28.13 11.66 -7.80
N GLN A 111 29.03 10.86 -7.22
CA GLN A 111 30.24 11.26 -6.49
C GLN A 111 30.12 11.72 -5.01
N ALA A 112 30.49 10.77 -4.14
CA ALA A 112 31.14 10.92 -2.82
C ALA A 112 30.52 11.85 -1.75
N ASP A 113 29.83 11.27 -0.75
CA ASP A 113 30.27 11.20 0.66
C ASP A 113 29.25 10.40 1.51
N HIS A 114 29.70 9.53 2.43
CA HIS A 114 28.87 8.74 3.37
C HIS A 114 28.59 9.55 4.68
N PRO A 115 27.80 9.10 5.69
CA PRO A 115 26.60 8.23 5.75
C PRO A 115 25.47 8.81 6.67
N SER A 116 24.21 8.36 6.53
CA SER A 116 23.21 8.51 7.61
C SER A 116 22.89 7.16 8.25
N THR A 117 23.52 7.00 9.41
CA THR A 117 23.31 6.08 10.53
C THR A 117 21.87 5.59 10.73
N LEU A 118 21.69 4.26 10.73
CA LEU A 118 20.56 3.60 11.36
C LEU A 118 20.48 3.99 12.85
N SER A 119 19.26 4.15 13.37
CA SER A 119 19.06 4.41 14.79
C SER A 119 19.55 3.22 15.62
N TYR A 120 20.25 3.47 16.73
CA TYR A 120 20.72 2.41 17.63
C TYR A 120 19.57 1.52 18.15
N GLN A 121 18.34 2.04 18.21
CA GLN A 121 17.18 1.25 18.61
C GLN A 121 16.73 0.26 17.52
N GLU A 122 16.95 0.57 16.24
CA GLU A 122 16.69 -0.34 15.12
C GLU A 122 17.78 -1.40 14.99
N VAL A 123 19.04 -1.05 15.27
CA VAL A 123 20.16 -2.00 15.32
C VAL A 123 20.03 -2.97 16.50
N LEU A 124 19.65 -2.49 17.69
CA LEU A 124 19.42 -3.35 18.87
C LEU A 124 18.25 -4.32 18.66
N LEU A 125 17.18 -3.90 17.96
CA LEU A 125 16.05 -4.79 17.66
C LEU A 125 16.43 -5.88 16.64
N LEU A 126 17.29 -5.56 15.67
CA LEU A 126 17.78 -6.53 14.68
C LEU A 126 18.74 -7.56 15.27
N LEU A 127 19.53 -7.20 16.29
CA LEU A 127 20.43 -8.13 16.97
C LEU A 127 19.74 -9.02 18.01
N ALA A 128 18.62 -8.56 18.62
CA ALA A 128 17.85 -9.36 19.56
C ALA A 128 17.10 -10.54 18.91
N GLY A 129 16.89 -10.51 17.58
CA GLY A 129 16.16 -11.56 16.85
C GLY A 129 17.02 -12.60 16.12
N ALA A 130 18.35 -12.47 16.10
CA ALA A 130 19.22 -13.24 15.20
C ALA A 130 20.30 -14.09 15.92
N VAL A 131 19.96 -14.72 17.05
CA VAL A 131 20.92 -15.58 17.80
C VAL A 131 20.56 -17.08 17.82
N VAL A 132 19.46 -17.57 17.24
CA VAL A 132 19.10 -19.00 17.44
C VAL A 132 18.92 -19.89 16.19
N ILE A 133 18.87 -19.38 14.94
CA ILE A 133 18.55 -20.27 13.79
C ILE A 133 19.55 -20.21 12.64
N PHE A 134 20.85 -20.08 12.94
CA PHE A 134 21.91 -20.36 11.94
C PHE A 134 22.98 -21.36 12.42
N ALA A 135 22.71 -22.11 13.50
CA ALA A 135 23.63 -23.10 14.04
C ALA A 135 23.43 -24.55 13.51
N PHE A 136 22.56 -24.81 12.52
CA PHE A 136 22.23 -26.20 12.13
C PHE A 136 22.52 -26.63 10.68
N ILE A 137 23.12 -25.80 9.82
CA ILE A 137 23.37 -26.18 8.41
C ILE A 137 24.88 -26.37 8.07
N TYR A 138 25.79 -26.20 9.03
CA TYR A 138 27.24 -26.38 8.81
C TYR A 138 27.93 -27.39 9.74
N ARG A 139 27.34 -28.58 9.92
CA ARG A 139 28.15 -29.76 10.22
C ARG A 139 27.65 -30.96 9.42
N GLY A 140 28.37 -31.21 8.33
CA GLY A 140 28.09 -32.27 7.38
C GLY A 140 28.18 -33.69 7.96
N SER A 141 27.37 -34.54 7.35
CA SER A 141 27.67 -35.89 6.85
C SER A 141 28.82 -36.68 7.50
N SER A 142 28.48 -37.76 8.22
CA SER A 142 29.11 -39.06 7.96
C SER A 142 28.26 -40.25 8.42
N ARG A 143 28.21 -41.24 7.53
CA ARG A 143 27.46 -42.50 7.56
C ARG A 143 28.15 -43.57 8.42
N ARG A 144 27.39 -44.57 8.91
CA ARG A 144 27.64 -46.04 8.88
C ARG A 144 26.75 -46.73 9.93
N SER A 145 25.83 -47.62 9.55
CA SER A 145 25.97 -49.06 9.20
C SER A 145 26.19 -50.00 10.40
N HIS A 146 25.23 -50.93 10.55
CA HIS A 146 25.27 -52.28 11.15
C HIS A 146 25.81 -52.49 12.57
N PHE A 147 24.96 -53.05 13.44
CA PHE A 147 24.99 -54.49 13.72
C PHE A 147 23.55 -55.01 13.87
#